data_AF-A0A2N3L057-F1
#
_entry.id   AF-A0A2N3L057-F1
#
_cell.length_a   1.000
_cell.length_b   1.000
_cell.length_c   1.000
_cell.angle_alpha   90.00
_cell.angle_beta   90.00
_cell.angle_gamma   90.00
#
_symmetry.space_group_name_H-M   'P 1'
#
loop_
_entity.id
_entity.type
_entity.pdbx_description
1 polymer ?
#
loop_
_entity_poly.entity_id
_entity_poly.type
_entity_poly.pdbx_seq_one_letter_code
_entity_poly.pdbx_strand_id
1 'polypeptide(L)'
;MTDTPDIADDIARFGQKLRHWRRTADIKQQRLADILGVTQATVSRWEKGVQSPAPFQQKLLCDMMTRNRNFRLDHALKRLVTQSSERVHLIEDRSHRLLCSSKPRQREWQRDDIGLLGQSLWRYATVEIAAAEKNLHHIGWHDDQADHVMFANSAREGAPMRIIDRYILWERFYLSDGRAVRLTTGFDQKPLGNQA
;
A
#
# COMPACT_ATOMS: atom_id res chain seq x y z
N MET A 1 -5.52 46.48 16.43
CA MET A 1 -5.40 45.86 15.10
C MET A 1 -5.39 44.36 15.32
N THR A 2 -6.57 43.74 15.22
CA THR A 2 -6.72 42.29 15.35
C THR A 2 -6.55 41.67 13.96
N ASP A 3 -5.36 41.13 13.69
CA ASP A 3 -5.14 40.22 12.56
C ASP A 3 -5.97 38.96 12.83
N THR A 4 -7.18 38.96 12.28
CA THR A 4 -7.98 37.75 12.15
C THR A 4 -7.35 36.99 10.98
N PRO A 5 -6.81 35.77 11.16
CA PRO A 5 -6.29 35.01 10.03
C PRO A 5 -7.40 34.89 8.99
N ASP A 6 -7.11 35.34 7.77
CA ASP A 6 -8.12 35.61 6.75
C ASP A 6 -8.78 34.30 6.30
N ILE A 7 -10.01 34.09 6.74
CA ILE A 7 -10.85 32.95 6.36
C ILE A 7 -10.92 32.83 4.82
N ALA A 8 -10.85 33.94 4.08
CA ALA A 8 -10.85 33.93 2.63
C ALA A 8 -9.59 33.25 2.05
N ASP A 9 -8.42 33.45 2.66
CA ASP A 9 -7.16 32.83 2.24
C ASP A 9 -7.19 31.30 2.44
N ASP A 10 -7.76 30.83 3.55
CA ASP A 10 -7.91 29.40 3.82
C ASP A 10 -8.86 28.71 2.82
N ILE A 11 -9.95 29.40 2.44
CA ILE A 11 -10.90 28.91 1.44
C ILE A 11 -10.26 28.86 0.04
N ALA A 12 -9.52 29.90 -0.34
CA ALA A 12 -8.80 29.94 -1.60
C ALA A 12 -7.75 28.83 -1.69
N ARG A 13 -6.98 28.62 -0.63
CA ARG A 13 -5.96 27.57 -0.53
C ARG A 13 -6.59 26.17 -0.59
N PHE A 14 -7.73 25.96 0.05
CA PHE A 14 -8.49 24.71 -0.06
C PHE A 14 -8.96 24.46 -1.49
N GLY A 15 -9.56 25.44 -2.15
CA GLY A 15 -10.04 25.33 -3.53
C GLY A 15 -8.95 24.94 -4.53
N GLN A 16 -7.77 25.55 -4.41
CA GLN A 16 -6.60 25.21 -5.22
C GLN A 16 -6.14 23.77 -4.99
N LYS A 17 -6.06 23.32 -3.73
CA LYS A 17 -5.71 21.94 -3.38
C LYS A 17 -6.71 20.93 -3.94
N LEU A 18 -8.01 21.22 -3.82
CA LEU A 18 -9.08 20.38 -4.37
C LEU A 18 -8.95 20.23 -5.88
N ARG A 19 -8.76 21.34 -6.61
CA ARG A 19 -8.58 21.35 -8.06
C ARG A 19 -7.36 20.57 -8.51
N HIS A 20 -6.24 20.76 -7.81
CA HIS A 20 -5.00 20.04 -8.09
C HIS A 20 -5.21 18.54 -7.91
N TRP A 21 -5.70 18.11 -6.74
CA TRP A 21 -5.98 16.71 -6.46
C TRP A 21 -6.90 16.08 -7.51
N ARG A 22 -8.03 16.73 -7.82
CA ARG A 22 -9.02 16.20 -8.77
C ARG A 22 -8.39 15.95 -10.14
N ARG A 23 -7.54 16.88 -10.61
CA ARG A 23 -6.81 16.74 -11.89
C ARG A 23 -5.77 15.63 -11.85
N THR A 24 -5.02 15.50 -10.76
CA THR A 24 -4.05 14.40 -10.58
C THR A 24 -4.75 13.04 -10.51
N ALA A 25 -5.99 13.00 -10.03
CA ALA A 25 -6.85 11.81 -10.01
C ALA A 25 -7.53 11.49 -11.35
N ASP A 26 -7.36 12.33 -12.37
CA ASP A 26 -8.14 12.32 -13.63
C ASP A 26 -9.67 12.28 -13.44
N ILE A 27 -10.16 12.98 -12.41
CA ILE A 27 -11.60 13.10 -12.13
C ILE A 27 -12.15 14.34 -12.82
N LYS A 28 -13.23 14.24 -13.60
CA LYS A 28 -13.93 15.41 -14.15
C LYS A 28 -14.74 16.12 -13.04
N GLN A 29 -14.89 17.44 -13.11
CA GLN A 29 -15.69 18.19 -12.11
C GLN A 29 -17.12 17.64 -12.01
N GLN A 30 -17.73 17.28 -13.15
CA GLN A 30 -19.07 16.67 -13.17
C GLN A 30 -19.11 15.38 -12.37
N ARG A 31 -18.16 14.46 -12.61
CA ARG A 31 -18.08 13.19 -11.88
C ARG A 31 -17.90 13.40 -10.36
N LEU A 32 -17.07 14.37 -9.96
CA LEU A 32 -16.92 14.71 -8.54
C LEU A 32 -18.23 15.26 -7.96
N ALA A 33 -18.95 16.08 -8.73
CA ALA A 33 -20.22 16.62 -8.31
C ALA A 33 -21.27 15.52 -8.10
N ASP A 34 -21.32 14.54 -9.01
CA ASP A 34 -22.21 13.38 -8.92
C ASP A 34 -21.94 12.56 -7.64
N ILE A 35 -20.66 12.32 -7.30
CA ILE A 35 -20.25 11.59 -6.09
C ILE A 35 -20.68 12.35 -4.81
N LEU A 36 -20.59 13.67 -4.84
CA LEU A 36 -20.86 14.52 -3.66
C LEU A 36 -22.33 14.97 -3.57
N GLY A 37 -23.18 14.57 -4.51
CA GLY A 37 -24.59 14.98 -4.56
C GLY A 37 -24.77 16.49 -4.79
N VAL A 38 -23.88 17.13 -5.55
CA VAL A 38 -23.93 18.56 -5.88
C VAL A 38 -23.87 18.79 -7.39
N THR A 39 -23.98 20.05 -7.81
CA THR A 39 -23.82 20.42 -9.23
C THR A 39 -22.36 20.66 -9.59
N GLN A 40 -22.00 20.49 -10.86
CA GLN A 40 -20.66 20.82 -11.36
C GLN A 40 -20.30 22.30 -11.15
N ALA A 41 -21.30 23.20 -11.23
CA ALA A 41 -21.11 24.61 -10.94
C ALA A 41 -20.70 24.85 -9.47
N THR A 42 -21.26 24.08 -8.53
CA THR A 42 -20.87 24.13 -7.11
C THR A 42 -19.42 23.68 -6.91
N VAL A 43 -19.00 22.57 -7.52
CA VAL A 43 -17.58 22.13 -7.50
C VAL A 43 -16.65 23.19 -8.12
N SER A 44 -17.07 23.82 -9.21
CA SER A 44 -16.32 24.91 -9.86
C SER A 44 -16.12 26.11 -8.93
N ARG A 45 -17.15 26.50 -8.16
CA ARG A 45 -17.05 27.57 -7.16
C ARG A 45 -16.10 27.21 -6.02
N TRP A 46 -16.15 25.96 -5.53
CA TRP A 46 -15.22 25.47 -4.52
C TRP A 46 -13.77 25.51 -5.01
N GLU A 47 -13.49 25.04 -6.22
CA GLU A 47 -12.14 25.05 -6.80
C GLU A 47 -11.58 26.45 -7.04
N LYS A 48 -12.45 27.45 -7.19
CA LYS A 48 -12.08 28.87 -7.33
C LYS A 48 -11.95 29.58 -5.98
N GLY A 49 -12.26 28.92 -4.86
CA GLY A 49 -12.27 29.55 -3.54
C GLY A 49 -13.42 30.53 -3.32
N VAL A 50 -14.45 30.53 -4.19
CA VAL A 50 -15.60 31.45 -4.10
C VAL A 50 -16.61 30.98 -3.05
N GLN A 51 -16.64 29.68 -2.78
CA GLN A 51 -17.58 29.05 -1.85
C GLN A 51 -16.86 27.91 -1.13
N SER A 52 -17.21 27.67 0.13
CA SER A 52 -16.74 26.50 0.88
C SER A 52 -17.72 25.33 0.79
N PRO A 53 -17.26 24.07 0.73
CA PRO A 53 -18.13 22.92 0.91
C PRO A 53 -18.69 22.89 2.33
N ALA A 54 -19.87 22.30 2.51
CA ALA A 54 -20.44 22.04 3.83
C ALA A 54 -19.55 21.04 4.61
N PRO A 55 -19.62 20.98 5.96
CA PRO A 55 -18.73 20.13 6.77
C PRO A 55 -18.70 18.66 6.35
N PHE A 56 -19.86 18.08 6.00
CA PHE A 56 -19.93 16.70 5.53
C PHE A 56 -19.23 16.49 4.17
N GLN A 57 -19.32 17.47 3.26
CA GLN A 57 -18.64 17.45 1.95
C GLN A 57 -17.15 17.64 2.12
N GLN A 58 -16.73 18.51 3.05
CA GLN A 58 -15.32 18.67 3.39
C GLN A 58 -14.73 17.36 3.92
N LYS A 59 -15.44 16.66 4.82
CA LYS A 59 -15.01 15.35 5.32
C LYS A 59 -14.86 14.34 4.18
N LEU A 60 -15.86 14.23 3.31
CA LEU A 60 -15.83 13.30 2.17
C LEU A 60 -14.70 13.64 1.18
N LEU A 61 -14.48 14.92 0.91
CA LEU A 61 -13.37 15.39 0.09
C LEU A 61 -12.01 15.08 0.73
N CYS A 62 -11.84 15.32 2.02
CA CYS A 62 -10.62 14.97 2.76
C CYS A 62 -10.35 13.47 2.72
N ASP A 63 -11.37 12.63 2.89
CA ASP A 63 -11.26 11.18 2.82
C ASP A 63 -10.82 10.73 1.41
N MET A 64 -11.43 11.27 0.36
CA MET A 64 -11.07 11.00 -1.04
C MET A 64 -9.65 11.51 -1.38
N MET A 65 -9.28 12.69 -0.88
CA MET A 65 -7.97 13.31 -1.10
C MET A 65 -6.84 12.54 -0.42
N THR A 66 -7.09 12.04 0.78
CA THR A 66 -6.14 11.22 1.54
C THR A 66 -5.93 9.87 0.86
N ARG A 67 -7.01 9.21 0.42
CA ARG A 67 -6.93 7.95 -0.35
C ARG A 67 -6.08 8.09 -1.62
N ASN A 68 -6.21 9.20 -2.35
CA ASN A 68 -5.45 9.39 -3.60
C ASN A 68 -3.96 9.71 -3.42
N ARG A 69 -3.60 10.49 -2.39
CA ARG A 69 -2.19 10.75 -2.09
C ARG A 69 -1.45 9.45 -1.75
N ASN A 70 -2.15 8.51 -1.13
CA ASN A 70 -1.60 7.22 -0.77
C ASN A 70 -1.44 6.28 -2.00
N PHE A 71 -2.27 6.37 -3.06
CA PHE A 71 -2.04 5.55 -4.28
C PHE A 71 -0.69 5.84 -4.97
N ARG A 72 -0.20 7.09 -4.91
CA ARG A 72 1.14 7.43 -5.44
C ARG A 72 2.25 6.80 -4.59
N LEU A 73 2.04 6.70 -3.27
CA LEU A 73 2.96 6.02 -2.36
C LEU A 73 2.94 4.51 -2.61
N ASP A 74 1.78 3.90 -2.80
CA ASP A 74 1.66 2.49 -3.17
C ASP A 74 2.43 2.19 -4.47
N HIS A 75 2.31 3.06 -5.48
CA HIS A 75 3.08 2.92 -6.72
C HIS A 75 4.58 3.14 -6.49
N ALA A 76 4.98 4.06 -5.63
CA ALA A 76 6.38 4.25 -5.26
C ALA A 76 6.95 3.03 -4.55
N LEU A 77 6.21 2.47 -3.59
CA LEU A 77 6.53 1.24 -2.89
C LEU A 77 6.69 0.07 -3.87
N LYS A 78 5.71 -0.17 -4.76
CA LYS A 78 5.81 -1.22 -5.79
C LYS A 78 7.07 -1.04 -6.65
N ARG A 79 7.37 0.19 -7.06
CA ARG A 79 8.58 0.49 -7.82
C ARG A 79 9.85 0.16 -7.02
N LEU A 80 9.92 0.53 -5.74
CA LEU A 80 11.05 0.22 -4.87
C LEU A 80 11.24 -1.29 -4.69
N VAL A 81 10.14 -2.03 -4.45
CA VAL A 81 10.18 -3.50 -4.35
C VAL A 81 10.67 -4.12 -5.65
N THR A 82 10.08 -3.75 -6.79
CA THR A 82 10.46 -4.29 -8.10
C THR A 82 11.91 -4.00 -8.48
N GLN A 83 12.43 -2.84 -8.07
CA GLN A 83 13.81 -2.41 -8.36
C GLN A 83 14.84 -2.84 -7.31
N SER A 84 14.42 -3.48 -6.21
CA SER A 84 15.32 -3.92 -5.15
C SER A 84 16.39 -4.90 -5.64
N SER A 85 17.61 -4.75 -5.13
CA SER A 85 18.71 -5.71 -5.29
C SER A 85 18.59 -6.90 -4.34
N GLU A 86 17.70 -6.84 -3.36
CA GLU A 86 17.42 -7.91 -2.41
C GLU A 86 16.30 -8.82 -2.90
N ARG A 87 16.20 -10.04 -2.33
CA ARG A 87 15.09 -10.95 -2.58
C ARG A 87 13.85 -10.48 -1.82
N VAL A 88 13.08 -9.60 -2.44
CA VAL A 88 11.88 -9.01 -1.84
C VAL A 88 10.65 -9.27 -2.71
N HIS A 89 9.49 -9.49 -2.07
CA HIS A 89 8.19 -9.45 -2.73
C HIS A 89 7.09 -8.93 -1.80
N LEU A 90 5.98 -8.48 -2.38
CA LEU A 90 4.82 -7.96 -1.67
C LEU A 90 3.61 -8.85 -1.93
N ILE A 91 2.91 -9.28 -0.90
CA ILE A 91 1.66 -10.04 -0.99
C ILE A 91 0.50 -9.33 -0.26
N GLU A 92 -0.73 -9.64 -0.65
CA GLU A 92 -1.90 -9.36 0.20
C GLU A 92 -1.94 -10.37 1.36
N ASP A 93 -2.11 -9.88 2.58
CA ASP A 93 -1.83 -10.61 3.83
C ASP A 93 -2.72 -11.85 4.02
N ARG A 94 -3.99 -11.78 3.59
CA ARG A 94 -4.98 -12.84 3.86
C ARG A 94 -5.04 -13.93 2.79
N SER A 95 -4.87 -13.55 1.53
CA SER A 95 -4.99 -14.44 0.36
C SER A 95 -3.64 -14.87 -0.21
N HIS A 96 -2.56 -14.29 0.30
CA HIS A 96 -1.17 -14.51 -0.14
C HIS A 96 -0.97 -14.23 -1.63
N ARG A 97 -1.80 -13.37 -2.22
CA ARG A 97 -1.71 -13.01 -3.64
C ARG A 97 -0.55 -12.09 -3.89
N LEU A 98 0.31 -12.45 -4.85
CA LEU A 98 1.46 -11.63 -5.23
C LEU A 98 1.02 -10.29 -5.84
N LEU A 99 1.56 -9.19 -5.33
CA LEU A 99 1.31 -7.83 -5.82
C LEU A 99 2.48 -7.29 -6.66
N CYS A 100 3.71 -7.60 -6.28
CA CYS A 100 4.93 -7.34 -7.03
C CYS A 100 6.11 -8.12 -6.42
N SER A 101 7.16 -8.35 -7.20
CA SER A 101 8.41 -8.96 -6.75
C SER A 101 9.62 -8.27 -7.36
N SER A 102 10.74 -8.37 -6.67
CA SER A 102 12.07 -7.93 -7.13
C SER A 102 12.68 -8.91 -8.15
N LYS A 103 13.59 -8.43 -9.00
CA LYS A 103 14.32 -9.29 -9.94
C LYS A 103 15.13 -10.41 -9.28
N PRO A 104 15.86 -10.20 -8.17
CA PRO A 104 16.53 -11.29 -7.44
C PRO A 104 15.56 -12.38 -6.99
N ARG A 105 14.37 -11.99 -6.51
CA ARG A 105 13.33 -12.94 -6.10
C ARG A 105 12.82 -13.79 -7.27
N GLN A 106 12.58 -13.17 -8.42
CA GLN A 106 12.18 -13.88 -9.65
C GLN A 106 13.26 -14.88 -10.11
N ARG A 107 14.53 -14.49 -10.06
CA ARG A 107 15.67 -15.37 -10.37
C ARG A 107 15.74 -16.57 -9.43
N GLU A 108 15.52 -16.36 -8.13
CA GLU A 108 15.43 -17.46 -7.18
C GLU A 108 14.32 -18.44 -7.54
N TRP A 109 13.11 -17.94 -7.77
CA TRP A 109 11.94 -18.77 -8.09
C TRP A 109 12.05 -19.46 -9.45
N GLN A 110 13.00 -19.02 -10.28
CA GLN A 110 13.18 -19.43 -11.68
C GLN A 110 11.90 -19.20 -12.49
N ARG A 111 11.19 -18.10 -12.18
CA ARG A 111 9.92 -17.71 -12.80
C ARG A 111 9.84 -16.19 -12.90
N ASP A 112 9.28 -15.71 -14.00
CA ASP A 112 8.85 -14.31 -14.08
C ASP A 112 7.65 -14.04 -13.16
N ASP A 113 7.40 -12.76 -12.91
CA ASP A 113 6.24 -12.33 -12.13
C ASP A 113 4.94 -12.36 -12.93
N ILE A 114 4.98 -12.23 -14.26
CA ILE A 114 3.79 -12.18 -15.12
C ILE A 114 2.87 -13.39 -14.85
N GLY A 115 3.43 -14.60 -14.71
CA GLY A 115 2.65 -15.80 -14.40
C GLY A 115 2.18 -15.94 -12.95
N LEU A 116 2.76 -15.18 -12.01
CA LEU A 116 2.49 -15.28 -10.57
C LEU A 116 1.69 -14.09 -10.01
N LEU A 117 1.66 -12.96 -10.71
CA LEU A 117 0.95 -11.76 -10.27
C LEU A 117 -0.54 -12.06 -10.06
N GLY A 118 -1.04 -11.65 -8.90
CA GLY A 118 -2.41 -11.92 -8.46
C GLY A 118 -2.69 -13.36 -8.06
N GLN A 119 -1.74 -14.29 -8.23
CA GLN A 119 -1.90 -15.69 -7.80
C GLN A 119 -1.49 -15.84 -6.34
N SER A 120 -2.21 -16.70 -5.61
CA SER A 120 -1.85 -17.05 -4.25
C SER A 120 -0.57 -17.89 -4.24
N LEU A 121 0.44 -17.40 -3.52
CA LEU A 121 1.71 -18.10 -3.34
C LEU A 121 1.64 -19.20 -2.28
N TRP A 122 0.53 -19.31 -1.53
CA TRP A 122 0.36 -20.27 -0.45
C TRP A 122 0.65 -21.72 -0.87
N ARG A 123 0.30 -22.08 -2.11
CA ARG A 123 0.58 -23.41 -2.68
C ARG A 123 2.07 -23.79 -2.74
N TYR A 124 2.97 -22.80 -2.60
CA TYR A 124 4.41 -22.97 -2.62
C TYR A 124 5.04 -22.91 -1.23
N ALA A 125 4.26 -22.70 -0.16
CA ALA A 125 4.77 -22.59 1.20
C ALA A 125 5.59 -23.82 1.59
N THR A 126 6.72 -23.60 2.26
CA THR A 126 7.43 -24.64 3.00
C THR A 126 6.67 -24.95 4.30
N VAL A 127 7.08 -26.01 5.00
CA VAL A 127 6.48 -26.35 6.29
C VAL A 127 6.71 -25.25 7.33
N GLU A 128 7.87 -24.60 7.28
CA GLU A 128 8.22 -23.48 8.16
C GLU A 128 7.40 -22.23 7.85
N ILE A 129 7.18 -21.90 6.58
CA ILE A 129 6.28 -20.80 6.18
C ILE A 129 4.85 -21.09 6.68
N ALA A 130 4.37 -22.32 6.50
CA ALA A 130 3.03 -22.69 6.96
C ALA A 130 2.90 -22.67 8.49
N ALA A 131 3.96 -23.05 9.21
CA ALA A 131 4.00 -22.98 10.66
C ALA A 131 4.04 -21.53 11.16
N ALA A 132 4.86 -20.67 10.54
CA ALA A 132 4.92 -19.24 10.84
C ALA A 132 3.55 -18.57 10.63
N GLU A 133 2.86 -18.86 9.52
CA GLU A 133 1.52 -18.34 9.24
C GLU A 133 0.51 -18.71 10.34
N LYS A 134 0.50 -19.98 10.79
CA LYS A 134 -0.38 -20.43 11.87
C LYS A 134 -0.09 -19.73 13.20
N ASN A 135 1.16 -19.30 13.41
CA ASN A 135 1.57 -18.64 14.64
C ASN A 135 1.18 -17.15 14.69
N LEU A 136 0.82 -16.53 13.55
CA LEU A 136 0.52 -15.11 13.47
C LEU A 136 -0.61 -14.67 14.41
N HIS A 137 -1.65 -15.50 14.56
CA HIS A 137 -2.74 -15.24 15.49
C HIS A 137 -2.27 -15.16 16.95
N HIS A 138 -1.28 -15.96 17.34
CA HIS A 138 -0.80 -16.03 18.72
C HIS A 138 0.08 -14.83 19.09
N ILE A 139 0.67 -14.15 18.11
CA ILE A 139 1.54 -12.98 18.31
C ILE A 139 0.81 -11.65 18.09
N GLY A 140 -0.53 -11.67 17.97
CA GLY A 140 -1.32 -10.45 17.78
C GLY A 140 -1.08 -9.75 16.43
N TRP A 141 -0.65 -10.49 15.41
CA TRP A 141 -0.34 -9.97 14.06
C TRP A 141 -1.51 -9.21 13.41
N HIS A 142 -2.74 -9.66 13.66
CA HIS A 142 -3.95 -9.04 13.10
C HIS A 142 -4.56 -7.95 13.99
N ASP A 143 -4.08 -7.84 15.23
CA ASP A 143 -4.54 -6.86 16.23
C ASP A 143 -3.55 -5.67 16.33
N ASP A 144 -2.69 -5.51 15.32
CA ASP A 144 -1.63 -4.49 15.23
C ASP A 144 -0.67 -4.49 16.44
N GLN A 145 -0.53 -5.63 17.13
CA GLN A 145 0.39 -5.79 18.28
C GLN A 145 1.81 -6.24 17.85
N ALA A 146 1.94 -6.77 16.63
CA ALA A 146 3.20 -7.10 15.99
C ALA A 146 3.17 -6.63 14.54
N ASP A 147 4.17 -5.85 14.13
CA ASP A 147 4.34 -5.32 12.78
C ASP A 147 5.35 -6.13 11.95
N HIS A 148 6.17 -6.96 12.59
CA HIS A 148 7.13 -7.83 11.91
C HIS A 148 7.29 -9.20 12.60
N VAL A 149 7.70 -10.20 11.82
CA VAL A 149 8.13 -11.52 12.32
C VAL A 149 9.25 -12.07 11.45
N MET A 150 10.28 -12.63 12.11
CA MET A 150 11.37 -13.30 11.44
C MET A 150 11.46 -14.76 11.90
N PHE A 151 11.64 -15.67 10.95
CA PHE A 151 11.78 -17.10 11.22
C PHE A 151 12.78 -17.75 10.28
N ALA A 152 13.34 -18.88 10.73
CA ALA A 152 14.22 -19.71 9.91
C ALA A 152 13.38 -20.54 8.93
N ASN A 153 13.94 -20.79 7.75
CA ASN A 153 13.29 -21.57 6.70
C ASN A 153 14.27 -22.58 6.09
N SER A 154 13.76 -23.78 5.82
CA SER A 154 14.52 -24.81 5.12
C SER A 154 14.53 -24.50 3.62
N ALA A 155 15.73 -24.49 3.03
CA ALA A 155 15.84 -24.30 1.58
C ALA A 155 15.28 -25.52 0.84
N ARG A 156 14.50 -25.25 -0.20
CA ARG A 156 14.00 -26.21 -1.18
C ARG A 156 14.57 -25.87 -2.56
N GLU A 157 15.37 -26.77 -3.07
CA GLU A 157 15.81 -26.75 -4.46
C GLU A 157 14.72 -27.38 -5.35
N GLY A 158 14.43 -26.76 -6.49
CA GLY A 158 13.49 -27.30 -7.47
C GLY A 158 11.99 -27.12 -7.15
N ALA A 159 11.18 -28.09 -7.58
CA ALA A 159 9.71 -27.99 -7.60
C ALA A 159 9.06 -27.96 -6.20
N PRO A 160 7.82 -27.43 -6.05
CA PRO A 160 7.03 -26.72 -7.07
C PRO A 160 7.52 -25.29 -7.34
N MET A 161 8.34 -24.75 -6.45
CA MET A 161 9.02 -23.47 -6.56
C MET A 161 10.27 -23.50 -5.69
N ARG A 162 11.39 -23.07 -6.25
CA ARG A 162 12.66 -22.99 -5.54
C ARG A 162 12.60 -21.88 -4.49
N ILE A 163 12.93 -22.20 -3.25
CA ILE A 163 12.98 -21.24 -2.12
C ILE A 163 14.27 -21.51 -1.37
N ILE A 164 15.22 -20.58 -1.41
CA ILE A 164 16.55 -20.74 -0.78
C ILE A 164 16.79 -19.83 0.40
N ASP A 165 15.83 -18.95 0.72
CA ASP A 165 15.86 -18.15 1.94
C ASP A 165 16.05 -19.04 3.17
N ARG A 166 17.13 -18.80 3.91
CA ARG A 166 17.41 -19.43 5.20
C ARG A 166 16.68 -18.72 6.33
N TYR A 167 16.42 -17.43 6.15
CA TYR A 167 15.61 -16.62 7.03
C TYR A 167 14.63 -15.80 6.21
N ILE A 168 13.41 -15.70 6.70
CA ILE A 168 12.35 -14.91 6.09
C ILE A 168 11.91 -13.87 7.12
N LEU A 169 11.91 -12.61 6.71
CA LEU A 169 11.31 -11.50 7.42
C LEU A 169 9.99 -11.14 6.75
N TRP A 170 8.97 -10.99 7.59
CA TRP A 170 7.66 -10.51 7.22
C TRP A 170 7.38 -9.21 7.94
N GLU A 171 7.04 -8.17 7.18
CA GLU A 171 6.65 -6.86 7.71
C GLU A 171 5.25 -6.53 7.20
N ARG A 172 4.34 -6.18 8.10
CA ARG A 172 2.93 -5.88 7.78
C ARG A 172 2.66 -4.40 7.81
N PHE A 173 1.87 -3.96 6.83
CA PHE A 173 1.34 -2.61 6.75
C PHE A 173 0.09 -2.57 5.86
N TYR A 174 -0.50 -1.39 5.71
CA TYR A 174 -1.70 -1.20 4.91
C TYR A 174 -1.40 -0.33 3.68
N LEU A 175 -1.94 -0.73 2.53
CA LEU A 175 -1.98 0.11 1.34
C LEU A 175 -3.02 1.23 1.48
N SER A 176 -2.96 2.19 0.55
CA SER A 176 -3.87 3.33 0.49
C SER A 176 -5.37 3.01 0.49
N ASP A 177 -5.74 1.85 -0.02
CA ASP A 177 -7.11 1.36 -0.11
C ASP A 177 -7.54 0.52 1.09
N GLY A 178 -6.70 0.46 2.14
CA GLY A 178 -6.96 -0.27 3.37
C GLY A 178 -6.65 -1.76 3.29
N ARG A 179 -6.13 -2.27 2.17
CA ARG A 179 -5.67 -3.67 2.09
C ARG A 179 -4.44 -3.87 2.97
N ALA A 180 -4.54 -4.82 3.90
CA ALA A 180 -3.38 -5.31 4.63
C ALA A 180 -2.47 -6.09 3.67
N VAL A 181 -1.18 -5.75 3.69
CA VAL A 181 -0.15 -6.37 2.87
C VAL A 181 1.05 -6.73 3.72
N ARG A 182 1.85 -7.64 3.18
CA ARG A 182 3.06 -8.13 3.82
C ARG A 182 4.23 -8.03 2.85
N LEU A 183 5.28 -7.34 3.27
CA LEU A 183 6.59 -7.38 2.62
C LEU A 183 7.32 -8.62 3.10
N THR A 184 7.84 -9.40 2.15
CA THR A 184 8.60 -10.61 2.45
C THR A 184 10.01 -10.46 1.92
N THR A 185 10.96 -10.44 2.85
CA THR A 185 12.39 -10.32 2.56
C THR A 185 13.10 -11.62 2.94
N GLY A 186 13.97 -12.08 2.03
CA GLY A 186 14.67 -13.36 2.15
C GLY A 186 16.16 -13.19 2.34
N PHE A 187 16.73 -13.91 3.30
CA PHE A 187 18.15 -13.80 3.66
C PHE A 187 18.84 -15.17 3.70
N ASP A 188 20.14 -15.19 3.38
CA ASP A 188 20.99 -16.37 3.50
C ASP A 188 21.51 -16.59 4.92
N GLN A 189 21.63 -15.49 5.67
CA GLN A 189 22.05 -15.47 7.07
C GLN A 189 21.05 -14.66 7.88
N LYS A 190 20.99 -14.87 9.19
CA LYS A 190 20.09 -14.10 10.04
C LYS A 190 20.54 -12.63 10.02
N PRO A 191 19.69 -11.68 9.58
CA PRO A 191 20.06 -10.27 9.59
C PRO A 191 20.38 -9.82 11.03
N LEU A 192 21.48 -9.09 11.18
CA LEU A 192 21.84 -8.39 12.42
C LEU A 192 21.01 -7.10 12.52
N GLY A 193 20.73 -6.64 13.74
CA GLY A 193 19.74 -5.57 14.02
C GLY A 193 19.86 -4.30 13.16
N ASN A 194 18.69 -3.67 12.94
CA ASN A 194 18.30 -2.60 11.98
C ASN A 194 17.95 -3.05 10.54
N GLN A 195 18.01 -4.36 10.23
CA GLN A 195 17.45 -4.93 8.98
C GLN A 195 16.21 -5.82 9.25
N ALA A 196 15.65 -5.74 10.44
CA ALA A 196 14.46 -6.45 10.91
C ALA A 196 13.36 -5.45 11.24
#